data_AF-A0A0D3JVR5-F1
#
_entry.id   AF-A0A0D3JVR5-F1
#
_cell.length_a   1.000
_cell.length_b   1.000
_cell.length_c   1.000
_cell.angle_alpha   90.00
_cell.angle_beta   90.00
_cell.angle_gamma   90.00
#
_symmetry.space_group_name_H-M   'P 1'
#
loop_
_entity.id
_entity.type
_entity.pdbx_description
1 polymer ?
#
loop_
_entity_poly.entity_id
_entity_poly.type
_entity_poly.pdbx_seq_one_letter_code
_entity_poly.pdbx_strand_id
1 'polypeptide(L)'
;MPDHAVDPFSALEHRMWEAGAGAYRDSFAKVTAQTTNALLDAAGVETTKAMSVAMAARESIADLGSRRAAATMEVSREGGMRILDVATGTGVVADGAAARGASEVVAVDFSAAMLEQARAVAEAHPSGV
;
A
#
# COMPACT_ATOMS: atom_id res chain seq x y z
N MET A 1 14.26 -1.69 28.07
CA MET A 1 13.16 -2.63 27.75
C MET A 1 13.50 -3.98 28.34
N PRO A 2 12.53 -4.78 28.81
CA PRO A 2 12.82 -6.16 29.19
C PRO A 2 13.44 -6.89 27.99
N ASP A 3 14.40 -7.76 28.25
CA ASP A 3 14.93 -8.68 27.26
C ASP A 3 13.84 -9.73 26.97
N HIS A 4 13.10 -9.54 25.88
CA HIS A 4 12.06 -10.45 25.45
C HIS A 4 12.73 -11.60 24.70
N ALA A 5 13.14 -12.64 25.43
CA ALA A 5 13.60 -13.88 24.81
C ALA A 5 12.56 -14.35 23.78
N VAL A 6 13.01 -14.56 22.53
CA VAL A 6 12.15 -15.04 21.44
C VAL A 6 11.60 -16.41 21.85
N ASP A 7 10.28 -16.55 21.89
CA ASP A 7 9.67 -17.80 22.29
C ASP A 7 9.89 -18.89 21.21
N PRO A 8 9.80 -20.19 21.58
CA PRO A 8 10.09 -21.28 20.65
C PRO A 8 9.21 -21.30 19.39
N PHE A 9 7.97 -20.81 19.48
CA PHE A 9 7.05 -20.76 18.35
C PHE A 9 7.46 -19.63 17.39
N SER A 10 7.72 -18.42 17.88
CA SER A 10 8.26 -17.32 17.05
C SER A 10 9.56 -17.71 16.34
N ALA A 11 10.47 -18.42 17.04
CA ALA A 11 11.71 -18.92 16.45
C ALA A 11 11.47 -19.99 15.38
N LEU A 12 10.46 -20.85 15.56
CA LEU A 12 10.06 -21.83 14.55
C LEU A 12 9.47 -21.13 13.32
N GLU A 13 8.53 -20.21 13.50
CA GLU A 13 7.91 -19.45 12.41
C GLU A 13 8.94 -18.68 11.60
N HIS A 14 9.87 -17.99 12.28
CA HIS A 14 10.95 -17.27 11.62
C HIS A 14 11.77 -18.20 10.72
N ARG A 15 12.23 -19.35 11.24
CA ARG A 15 13.00 -20.31 10.44
C ARG A 15 12.21 -20.86 9.25
N MET A 16 10.91 -21.10 9.43
CA MET A 16 10.06 -21.62 8.35
C MET A 16 9.89 -20.60 7.22
N TRP A 17 9.67 -19.32 7.55
CA TRP A 17 9.50 -18.27 6.56
C TRP A 17 10.81 -17.88 5.88
N GLU A 18 11.94 -17.94 6.59
CA GLU A 18 13.27 -17.80 5.97
C GLU A 18 13.53 -18.88 4.93
N ALA A 19 13.21 -20.15 5.24
CA ALA A 19 13.43 -21.26 4.32
C ALA A 19 12.37 -21.33 3.19
N GLY A 20 11.15 -20.86 3.45
CA GLY A 20 9.98 -21.06 2.59
C GLY A 20 9.71 -19.97 1.56
N ALA A 21 10.41 -18.83 1.60
CA ALA A 21 10.09 -17.65 0.81
C ALA A 21 9.98 -17.93 -0.71
N GLY A 22 10.95 -18.65 -1.28
CA GLY A 22 10.92 -19.00 -2.71
C GLY A 22 9.74 -19.91 -3.08
N ALA A 23 9.46 -20.93 -2.26
CA ALA A 23 8.32 -21.82 -2.48
C ALA A 23 6.98 -21.07 -2.38
N TYR A 24 6.86 -20.13 -1.43
CA TYR A 24 5.68 -19.28 -1.29
C TYR A 24 5.48 -18.39 -2.53
N ARG A 25 6.55 -17.71 -2.99
CA ARG A 25 6.54 -16.90 -4.23
C ARG A 25 6.04 -17.71 -5.42
N ASP A 26 6.54 -18.93 -5.60
CA ASP A 26 6.24 -19.73 -6.78
C ASP A 26 4.83 -20.33 -6.77
N SER A 27 4.20 -20.39 -5.58
CA SER A 27 2.86 -20.96 -5.34
C SER A 27 1.84 -19.91 -4.90
N PHE A 28 1.71 -19.68 -3.59
CA PHE A 28 0.63 -18.90 -2.98
C PHE A 28 0.68 -17.41 -3.32
N ALA A 29 1.85 -16.83 -3.55
CA ALA A 29 1.96 -15.39 -3.88
C ALA A 29 1.16 -15.03 -5.13
N LYS A 30 1.06 -15.93 -6.11
CA LYS A 30 0.25 -15.71 -7.33
C LYS A 30 -1.26 -15.72 -7.06
N VAL A 31 -1.70 -16.43 -6.03
CA VAL A 31 -3.11 -16.48 -5.63
C VAL A 31 -3.45 -15.24 -4.82
N THR A 32 -2.62 -14.88 -3.84
CA THR A 32 -2.82 -13.69 -3.01
C THR A 32 -2.68 -12.39 -3.81
N ALA A 33 -1.84 -12.37 -4.85
CA ALA A 33 -1.73 -11.23 -5.76
C ALA A 33 -3.08 -10.79 -6.35
N GLN A 34 -4.00 -11.74 -6.60
CA GLN A 34 -5.29 -11.47 -7.25
C GLN A 34 -6.18 -10.52 -6.43
N THR A 35 -6.03 -10.50 -5.12
CA THR A 35 -6.83 -9.63 -4.24
C THR A 35 -6.20 -8.25 -4.02
N THR A 36 -4.96 -8.03 -4.49
CA THR A 36 -4.20 -6.79 -4.24
C THR A 36 -4.96 -5.55 -4.65
N ASN A 37 -5.53 -5.55 -5.87
CA ASN A 37 -6.27 -4.38 -6.34
C ASN A 37 -7.54 -4.12 -5.54
N ALA A 38 -8.31 -5.16 -5.23
CA ALA A 38 -9.52 -5.03 -4.42
C ALA A 38 -9.21 -4.56 -2.99
N LEU A 39 -8.10 -5.03 -2.41
CA LEU A 39 -7.61 -4.58 -1.11
C LEU A 39 -7.25 -3.09 -1.14
N LEU A 40 -6.46 -2.67 -2.13
CA LEU A 40 -6.03 -1.29 -2.28
C LEU A 40 -7.21 -0.35 -2.59
N ASP A 41 -8.20 -0.81 -3.36
CA ASP A 41 -9.46 -0.07 -3.61
C ASP A 41 -10.25 0.11 -2.30
N ALA A 42 -10.42 -0.97 -1.53
CA ALA A 42 -11.10 -0.92 -0.24
C ALA A 42 -10.37 -0.05 0.79
N ALA A 43 -9.04 0.02 0.71
CA ALA A 43 -8.20 0.90 1.52
C ALA A 43 -8.22 2.37 1.03
N GLY A 44 -8.89 2.68 -0.09
CA GLY A 44 -8.92 4.02 -0.67
C GLY A 44 -7.56 4.46 -1.22
N VAL A 45 -6.72 3.50 -1.65
CA VAL A 45 -5.48 3.79 -2.35
C VAL A 45 -5.81 4.12 -3.80
N GLU A 46 -6.13 5.39 -4.06
CA GLU A 46 -6.54 5.87 -5.38
C GLU A 46 -5.40 5.88 -6.39
N THR A 47 -5.73 5.52 -7.63
CA THR A 47 -4.83 5.49 -8.81
C THR A 47 -4.61 6.84 -9.47
N THR A 48 -5.30 7.89 -9.02
CA THR A 48 -5.29 9.15 -9.74
C THR A 48 -5.39 10.30 -8.75
N LYS A 49 -4.41 11.19 -8.78
CA LYS A 49 -4.60 12.57 -8.31
C LYS A 49 -5.90 13.07 -8.93
N ALA A 50 -6.96 13.27 -8.15
CA ALA A 50 -8.18 13.88 -8.65
C ALA A 50 -7.78 15.21 -9.31
N MET A 51 -7.89 15.30 -10.64
CA MET A 51 -7.76 16.59 -11.32
C MET A 51 -8.98 17.40 -10.92
N SER A 52 -8.84 18.25 -9.90
CA SER A 52 -9.83 19.29 -9.62
C SER A 52 -9.72 20.35 -10.72
N VAL A 53 -10.47 20.18 -11.81
CA VAL A 53 -10.69 21.28 -12.75
C VAL A 53 -11.81 22.14 -12.18
N ALA A 54 -11.44 23.18 -11.41
CA ALA A 54 -12.38 24.21 -11.02
C ALA A 54 -12.56 25.20 -12.17
N MET A 55 -13.54 24.97 -13.05
CA MET A 55 -14.05 26.01 -13.94
C MET A 55 -14.92 26.96 -13.09
N ALA A 56 -14.30 27.98 -12.49
CA ALA A 56 -15.04 29.00 -11.75
C ALA A 56 -15.75 29.94 -12.74
N ALA A 57 -17.04 29.70 -12.99
CA ALA A 57 -17.93 30.78 -13.39
C ALA A 57 -18.13 31.69 -12.16
N ARG A 58 -17.85 32.99 -12.30
CA ARG A 58 -18.16 33.97 -11.25
C ARG A 58 -19.66 34.04 -11.06
N GLU A 59 -20.19 33.57 -9.94
CA GLU A 59 -21.59 33.83 -9.56
C GLU A 59 -21.73 34.56 -8.21
N SER A 60 -22.81 35.33 -8.16
CA SER A 60 -23.13 36.38 -7.19
C SER A 60 -23.42 35.83 -5.79
N ILE A 61 -23.12 36.66 -4.78
CA ILE A 61 -23.21 36.41 -3.33
C ILE A 61 -24.65 36.03 -2.84
N ALA A 62 -25.66 36.11 -3.70
CA ALA A 62 -27.06 35.88 -3.34
C ALA A 62 -27.46 34.41 -3.11
N ASP A 63 -26.66 33.41 -3.52
CA ASP A 63 -27.04 31.98 -3.44
C ASP A 63 -26.46 31.21 -2.22
N LEU A 64 -25.94 31.91 -1.23
CA LEU A 64 -25.25 31.29 -0.08
C LEU A 64 -26.16 30.53 0.90
N GLY A 65 -27.47 30.45 0.62
CA GLY A 65 -28.51 29.88 1.51
C GLY A 65 -28.64 28.35 1.51
N SER A 66 -27.97 27.62 0.59
CA SER A 66 -28.21 26.18 0.39
C SER A 66 -27.04 25.26 0.78
N ARG A 67 -26.06 25.76 1.54
CA ARG A 67 -24.85 24.99 1.96
C ARG A 67 -25.11 24.00 3.11
N ARG A 68 -26.17 23.20 3.01
CA ARG A 68 -26.35 21.96 3.81
C ARG A 68 -26.22 20.69 2.98
N ALA A 69 -25.75 20.78 1.74
CA ALA A 69 -25.35 19.63 0.94
C ALA A 69 -23.86 19.37 1.11
N ALA A 70 -23.54 18.26 1.78
CA ALA A 70 -22.29 17.51 1.72
C ALA A 70 -21.01 18.35 1.50
N ALA A 71 -20.46 18.90 2.58
CA ALA A 71 -19.02 19.09 2.63
C ALA A 71 -18.37 17.70 2.80
N THR A 72 -18.42 16.89 1.75
CA THR A 72 -17.35 15.91 1.54
C THR A 72 -16.12 16.76 1.36
N MET A 73 -15.35 16.95 2.44
CA MET A 73 -13.98 17.43 2.27
C MET A 73 -13.28 16.34 1.47
N GLU A 74 -13.20 16.51 0.15
CA GLU A 74 -12.09 15.97 -0.60
C GLU A 74 -10.85 16.57 0.05
N VAL A 75 -10.26 15.80 0.98
CA VAL A 75 -8.91 16.06 1.44
C VAL A 75 -8.06 15.90 0.19
N SER A 76 -7.74 17.01 -0.46
CA SER A 76 -6.76 17.03 -1.52
C SER A 76 -5.45 16.58 -0.89
N ARG A 77 -5.09 15.31 -1.12
CA ARG A 77 -3.81 14.74 -0.66
C ARG A 77 -2.73 15.25 -1.62
N GLU A 78 -2.41 16.53 -1.54
CA GLU A 78 -1.23 17.06 -2.22
C GLU A 78 -0.02 16.26 -1.73
N GLY A 79 0.58 15.50 -2.66
CA GLY A 79 1.73 14.65 -2.39
C GLY A 79 1.47 13.15 -2.52
N GLY A 80 0.22 12.65 -2.53
CA GLY A 80 -0.08 11.21 -2.57
C GLY A 80 -0.12 10.55 -1.18
N MET A 81 -0.46 9.26 -1.10
CA MET A 81 -0.54 8.52 0.16
C MET A 81 0.83 7.99 0.61
N ARG A 82 1.10 7.99 1.92
CA ARG A 82 2.19 7.19 2.48
C ARG A 82 1.64 5.89 3.03
N ILE A 83 2.24 4.77 2.68
CA ILE A 83 1.75 3.43 3.00
C ILE A 83 2.82 2.67 3.78
N LEU A 84 2.39 2.00 4.85
CA LEU A 84 3.18 1.00 5.57
C LEU A 84 2.55 -0.36 5.30
N ASP A 85 3.27 -1.22 4.58
CA ASP A 85 2.87 -2.61 4.32
C ASP A 85 3.59 -3.52 5.32
N VAL A 86 2.83 -4.13 6.24
CA VAL A 86 3.34 -4.97 7.34
C VAL A 86 3.11 -6.43 7.00
N ALA A 87 4.16 -7.24 7.14
CA ALA A 87 4.21 -8.61 6.62
C ALA A 87 4.01 -8.61 5.09
N THR A 88 4.81 -7.77 4.42
CA THR A 88 4.74 -7.54 2.97
C THR A 88 4.97 -8.81 2.15
N GLY A 89 5.60 -9.84 2.75
CA GLY A 89 5.90 -11.09 2.08
C GLY A 89 6.75 -10.84 0.84
N THR A 90 6.24 -11.23 -0.33
CA THR A 90 6.92 -11.02 -1.61
C THR A 90 6.72 -9.63 -2.21
N GLY A 91 6.12 -8.67 -1.49
CA GLY A 91 6.07 -7.27 -1.90
C GLY A 91 4.97 -6.89 -2.89
N VAL A 92 4.04 -7.79 -3.23
CA VAL A 92 3.04 -7.52 -4.30
C VAL A 92 2.07 -6.40 -3.93
N VAL A 93 1.68 -6.29 -2.65
CA VAL A 93 0.79 -5.22 -2.19
C VAL A 93 1.52 -3.89 -2.14
N ALA A 94 2.75 -3.87 -1.62
CA ALA A 94 3.63 -2.70 -1.64
C ALA A 94 3.87 -2.18 -3.06
N ASP A 95 4.17 -3.07 -4.01
CA ASP A 95 4.33 -2.74 -5.42
C ASP A 95 3.03 -2.17 -6.03
N GLY A 96 1.90 -2.85 -5.79
CA GLY A 96 0.59 -2.36 -6.23
C GLY A 96 0.23 -0.99 -5.65
N ALA A 97 0.62 -0.70 -4.41
CA ALA A 97 0.48 0.60 -3.79
C ALA A 97 1.35 1.67 -4.48
N ALA A 98 2.61 1.36 -4.78
CA ALA A 98 3.51 2.25 -5.51
C ALA A 98 3.00 2.53 -6.93
N ALA A 99 2.52 1.50 -7.64
CA ALA A 99 1.94 1.61 -8.98
C ALA A 99 0.72 2.54 -9.04
N ARG A 100 0.01 2.72 -7.92
CA ARG A 100 -1.14 3.63 -7.79
C ARG A 100 -0.75 5.07 -7.48
N GLY A 101 0.54 5.36 -7.31
CA GLY A 101 1.03 6.70 -6.99
C GLY A 101 1.05 7.00 -5.49
N ALA A 102 1.21 5.97 -4.65
CA ALA A 102 1.64 6.21 -3.28
C ALA A 102 2.95 7.01 -3.29
N SER A 103 2.98 8.07 -2.49
CA SER A 103 4.10 8.99 -2.33
C SER A 103 5.32 8.35 -1.66
N GLU A 104 5.05 7.34 -0.84
CA GLU A 104 6.05 6.56 -0.12
C GLU A 104 5.39 5.22 0.23
N VAL A 105 6.12 4.13 0.02
CA VAL A 105 5.74 2.80 0.48
C VAL A 105 6.89 2.27 1.30
N VAL A 106 6.64 2.04 2.60
CA VAL A 106 7.56 1.33 3.48
C VAL A 106 7.01 -0.07 3.65
N ALA A 107 7.75 -1.06 3.17
CA ALA A 107 7.36 -2.46 3.24
C ALA A 107 8.27 -3.18 4.23
N VAL A 108 7.67 -3.87 5.21
CA VAL A 108 8.40 -4.59 6.26
C VAL A 108 7.95 -6.04 6.34
N ASP A 109 8.93 -6.91 6.58
CA ASP A 109 8.75 -8.30 6.90
C ASP A 109 9.81 -8.70 7.92
N PHE A 110 9.51 -9.64 8.81
CA PHE A 110 10.51 -10.15 9.74
C PHE A 110 11.48 -11.12 9.06
N SER A 111 11.08 -11.72 7.93
CA SER A 111 11.91 -12.64 7.16
C SER A 111 12.76 -11.87 6.15
N ALA A 112 14.08 -11.95 6.29
CA ALA A 112 15.02 -11.37 5.33
C ALA A 112 14.85 -12.01 3.95
N ALA A 113 14.60 -13.33 3.88
CA ALA A 113 14.34 -14.01 2.63
C ALA A 113 13.05 -13.52 1.93
N MET A 114 12.02 -13.11 2.68
CA MET A 114 10.82 -12.47 2.11
C MET A 114 11.14 -11.09 1.55
N LEU A 115 11.87 -10.26 2.30
CA LEU A 115 12.30 -8.95 1.83
C LEU A 115 13.16 -9.03 0.57
N GLU A 116 13.96 -10.08 0.41
CA GLU A 116 14.70 -10.32 -0.83
C GLU A 116 13.75 -10.56 -2.03
N GLN A 117 12.66 -11.31 -1.83
CA GLN A 117 11.63 -11.46 -2.88
C GLN A 117 10.92 -10.13 -3.16
N ALA A 118 10.59 -9.37 -2.12
CA ALA A 118 9.96 -8.06 -2.26
C ALA A 118 10.84 -7.06 -3.03
N ARG A 119 12.15 -7.04 -2.78
CA ARG A 119 13.10 -6.24 -3.56
C ARG A 119 13.11 -6.63 -5.02
N ALA A 120 13.16 -7.93 -5.32
CA ALA A 120 13.14 -8.40 -6.71
C ALA A 120 11.84 -7.98 -7.45
N VAL A 121 10.71 -7.92 -6.75
CA VAL A 121 9.45 -7.40 -7.31
C VAL A 121 9.54 -5.89 -7.57
N ALA A 122 10.00 -5.12 -6.58
CA ALA A 122 10.14 -3.66 -6.72
C ALA A 122 11.13 -3.27 -7.84
N GLU A 123 12.25 -3.97 -7.95
CA GLU A 123 13.26 -3.75 -9.01
C GLU A 123 12.71 -4.08 -10.41
N ALA A 124 11.80 -5.05 -10.52
CA ALA A 124 11.14 -5.40 -11.77
C ALA A 124 10.01 -4.43 -12.15
N HIS A 125 9.62 -3.52 -11.24
CA HIS A 125 8.53 -2.58 -11.47
C HIS A 125 8.89 -1.59 -12.61
N PRO A 126 7.98 -1.28 -13.55
CA PRO A 126 8.30 -0.53 -14.77
C PRO A 126 8.86 0.89 -14.56
N SER A 127 8.65 1.47 -13.38
CA SER A 127 9.16 2.80 -13.02
C SER A 127 10.46 2.77 -12.22
N GLY A 128 10.97 1.59 -11.83
CA GLY A 128 12.14 1.43 -10.96
C GLY A 128 11.95 2.19 -9.65
N VAL A 129 11.24 1.60 -8.69
CA VAL A 129 11.12 2.16 -7.33
C VAL A 129 12.31 1.75 -6.50
#